data_AF-A0A846HQ76-F1
#
_entry.id   AF-A0A846HQ76-F1
#
_cell.length_a   1.000
_cell.length_b   1.000
_cell.length_c   1.000
_cell.angle_alpha   90.00
_cell.angle_beta   90.00
_cell.angle_gamma   90.00
#
_symmetry.space_group_name_H-M   'P 1'
#
loop_
_entity.id
_entity.type
_entity.pdbx_description
1 polymer ?
#
loop_
_entity_poly.entity_id
_entity_poly.type
_entity_poly.pdbx_seq_one_letter_code
_entity_poly.pdbx_strand_id
1 'polypeptide(L)'
;MINREMLQYLGCPNCSGAPLTLVSEQEQEQDGCILEGRLHCSQGHEFPIRAGIPLLLAQGVVQGDEWETWQRHLEGFRQRRERRQQEPVQVTHRLGRSEVQQQDFAAFTEIQHGRILDVGCGPGKFRQCFDPERVAYIGLDPITLPETGEFPFAVGLAEYLPFQDEAFSDVTVLAALDHFNDKEAFFREVVRVLAPDGRFHLLQSIHETKGLKGRLKHLAHEAKDFMEAKLGGANPEGVPEHMTEFGFDELMELMRTFFRVEKEQSYDVRLLAPTRMFLSMRKP
;
A
#
# COMPACT_ATOMS: atom_id res chain seq x y z
N MET A 1 -13.64 8.50 -5.75
CA MET A 1 -14.16 9.34 -4.66
C MET A 1 -14.87 8.48 -3.62
N ILE A 2 -14.95 8.97 -2.38
CA ILE A 2 -15.68 8.33 -1.29
C ILE A 2 -17.19 8.58 -1.42
N ASN A 3 -18.00 7.54 -1.18
CA ASN A 3 -19.47 7.63 -1.13
C ASN A 3 -20.00 7.33 0.28
N ARG A 4 -21.31 7.50 0.50
CA ARG A 4 -21.94 7.27 1.81
C ARG A 4 -21.82 5.82 2.30
N GLU A 5 -21.85 4.85 1.39
CA GLU A 5 -21.67 3.45 1.74
C GLU A 5 -20.26 3.22 2.32
N MET A 6 -19.24 3.88 1.79
CA MET A 6 -17.86 3.68 2.23
C MET A 6 -17.55 4.39 3.53
N LEU A 7 -18.25 5.49 3.86
CA LEU A 7 -18.11 6.16 5.16
C LEU A 7 -18.34 5.21 6.33
N GLN A 8 -19.26 4.26 6.19
CA GLN A 8 -19.60 3.33 7.27
C GLN A 8 -18.44 2.39 7.64
N TYR A 9 -17.41 2.29 6.80
CA TYR A 9 -16.22 1.48 7.07
C TYR A 9 -15.03 2.32 7.53
N LEU A 10 -15.12 3.65 7.47
CA LEU A 10 -14.05 4.52 7.94
C LEU A 10 -13.98 4.50 9.47
N GLY A 11 -12.75 4.45 9.96
CA GLY A 11 -12.42 4.41 11.38
C GLY A 11 -11.35 5.43 11.71
N CYS A 12 -11.32 5.88 12.96
CA CYS A 12 -10.37 6.86 13.42
C CYS A 12 -8.98 6.23 13.58
N PRO A 13 -7.95 6.71 12.86
CA PRO A 13 -6.59 6.17 12.97
C PRO A 13 -5.95 6.41 14.35
N ASN A 14 -6.46 7.39 15.09
CA ASN A 14 -6.03 7.71 16.46
C ASN A 14 -6.71 6.86 17.54
N CYS A 15 -7.78 6.16 17.21
CA CYS A 15 -8.63 5.46 18.18
C CYS A 15 -8.90 4.02 17.75
N SER A 16 -7.88 3.37 17.18
CA SER A 16 -7.94 1.96 16.76
C SER A 16 -9.19 1.61 15.94
N GLY A 17 -9.53 2.47 14.97
CA GLY A 17 -10.67 2.23 14.08
C GLY A 17 -12.04 2.64 14.63
N ALA A 18 -12.12 3.38 15.75
CA ALA A 18 -13.41 3.87 16.26
C ALA A 18 -14.21 4.61 15.16
N PRO A 19 -15.54 4.40 15.06
CA PRO A 19 -16.33 4.93 13.94
C PRO A 19 -16.16 6.44 13.73
N LEU A 20 -16.09 6.83 12.45
CA LEU A 20 -16.10 8.22 12.04
C LEU A 20 -17.49 8.63 11.55
N THR A 21 -17.94 9.80 11.97
CA THR A 21 -19.21 10.38 11.56
C THR A 21 -18.99 11.66 10.78
N LEU A 22 -19.79 11.87 9.72
CA LEU A 22 -19.73 13.08 8.90
C LEU A 22 -20.51 14.21 9.58
N VAL A 23 -19.89 15.39 9.64
CA VAL A 23 -20.55 16.62 10.09
C VAL A 23 -21.37 17.19 8.93
N SER A 24 -22.70 17.05 9.00
CA SER A 24 -23.64 17.36 7.91
C SER A 24 -23.66 18.83 7.47
N GLU A 25 -23.28 19.77 8.35
CA GLU A 25 -23.34 21.21 8.08
C GLU A 25 -22.23 21.72 7.14
N GLN A 26 -21.26 20.88 6.79
CA GLN A 26 -20.08 21.24 5.99
C GLN A 26 -19.94 20.40 4.71
N GLU A 27 -21.00 19.70 4.32
CA GLU A 27 -20.97 18.74 3.21
C GLU A 27 -21.26 19.40 1.85
N GLN A 28 -20.47 19.03 0.85
CA GLN A 28 -20.83 19.17 -0.56
C GLN A 28 -20.87 17.80 -1.20
N GLU A 29 -22.02 17.40 -1.74
CA GLU A 29 -22.23 16.11 -2.39
C GLU A 29 -22.52 16.32 -3.88
N GLN A 30 -21.96 15.46 -4.73
CA GLN A 30 -22.25 15.40 -6.15
C GLN A 30 -22.28 13.93 -6.61
N ASP A 31 -23.34 13.54 -7.31
CA ASP A 31 -23.49 12.19 -7.90
C ASP A 31 -23.28 11.06 -6.87
N GLY A 32 -23.79 11.24 -5.64
CA GLY A 32 -23.65 10.26 -4.55
C GLY A 32 -22.28 10.22 -3.86
N CYS A 33 -21.35 11.09 -4.29
CA CYS A 33 -20.00 11.20 -3.75
C CYS A 33 -19.85 12.47 -2.90
N ILE A 34 -19.13 12.36 -1.80
CA ILE A 34 -18.89 13.46 -0.86
C ILE A 34 -17.64 14.19 -1.31
N LEU A 35 -17.78 15.37 -1.91
CA LEU A 35 -16.65 16.16 -2.43
C LEU A 35 -15.90 16.88 -1.32
N GLU A 36 -16.62 17.56 -0.43
CA GLU A 36 -16.05 18.30 0.69
C GLU A 36 -16.81 17.93 1.96
N GLY A 37 -16.11 17.87 3.09
CA GLY A 37 -16.73 17.54 4.37
C GLY A 37 -15.73 17.42 5.52
N ARG A 38 -16.26 17.09 6.70
CA ARG A 38 -15.45 16.84 7.91
C ARG A 38 -15.98 15.60 8.63
N LEU A 39 -15.06 14.69 8.94
CA LEU A 39 -15.30 13.50 9.72
C LEU A 39 -14.82 13.75 11.16
N HIS A 40 -15.52 13.19 12.15
CA HIS A 40 -15.11 13.25 13.54
C HIS A 40 -15.29 11.90 14.24
N CYS A 41 -14.48 11.64 15.26
CA CYS A 41 -14.66 10.50 16.16
C CYS A 41 -15.20 10.94 17.53
N SER A 42 -15.59 9.98 18.37
CA SER A 42 -16.10 10.23 19.73
C SER A 42 -15.05 10.84 20.69
N GLN A 43 -13.76 10.74 20.37
CA GLN A 43 -12.67 11.33 21.13
C GLN A 43 -12.31 12.75 20.66
N GLY A 44 -13.05 13.31 19.69
CA GLY A 44 -12.85 14.69 19.22
C GLY A 44 -11.76 14.86 18.15
N HIS A 45 -11.20 13.79 17.60
CA HIS A 45 -10.33 13.90 16.42
C HIS A 45 -11.16 14.23 15.19
N GLU A 46 -10.67 15.14 14.35
CA GLU A 46 -11.34 15.59 13.14
C GLU A 46 -10.48 15.38 11.90
N PHE A 47 -11.11 14.99 10.78
CA PHE A 47 -10.42 14.72 9.52
C PHE A 47 -11.20 15.35 8.35
N PRO A 48 -10.56 16.14 7.49
CA PRO A 48 -11.25 16.73 6.34
C PRO A 48 -11.42 15.72 5.20
N ILE A 49 -12.49 15.89 4.43
CA ILE A 49 -12.66 15.33 3.09
C ILE A 49 -12.45 16.48 2.11
N ARG A 50 -11.57 16.29 1.12
CA ARG A 50 -11.29 17.29 0.07
C ARG A 50 -11.31 16.63 -1.29
N ALA A 51 -11.99 17.25 -2.26
CA ALA A 51 -12.14 16.72 -3.61
C ALA A 51 -12.49 15.22 -3.66
N GLY A 52 -13.37 14.75 -2.78
CA GLY A 52 -13.76 13.33 -2.75
C GLY A 52 -12.86 12.40 -1.95
N ILE A 53 -11.82 12.92 -1.29
CA ILE A 53 -10.77 12.14 -0.64
C ILE A 53 -10.70 12.48 0.87
N PRO A 54 -11.00 11.52 1.76
CA PRO A 54 -10.79 11.69 3.20
C PRO A 54 -9.28 11.67 3.54
N LEU A 55 -8.84 12.65 4.32
CA LEU A 55 -7.46 12.81 4.77
C LEU A 55 -7.30 12.29 6.22
N LEU A 56 -7.05 10.99 6.36
CA LEU A 56 -7.12 10.23 7.61
C LEU A 56 -5.72 9.88 8.14
N LEU A 57 -4.86 10.89 8.29
CA LEU A 57 -3.54 10.72 8.90
C LEU A 57 -3.64 10.75 10.43
N ALA A 58 -2.99 9.80 11.10
CA ALA A 58 -2.93 9.75 12.56
C ALA A 58 -2.28 11.04 13.13
N GLN A 59 -2.98 11.73 14.03
CA GLN A 59 -2.54 13.01 14.60
C GLN A 59 -1.75 12.80 15.88
N GLY A 60 -0.56 13.40 16.02
CA GLY A 60 0.21 13.34 17.27
C GLY A 60 0.83 11.98 17.63
N VAL A 61 0.56 10.92 16.85
CA VAL A 61 1.15 9.58 17.04
C VAL A 61 2.46 9.44 16.25
N VAL A 62 2.63 10.22 15.18
CA VAL A 62 3.79 10.12 14.30
C VAL A 62 4.81 11.22 14.62
N GLN A 63 5.80 10.88 15.43
CA GLN A 63 6.88 11.77 15.89
C GLN A 63 8.23 11.03 15.90
N GLY A 64 9.33 11.77 15.81
CA GLY A 64 10.70 11.26 15.96
C GLY A 64 11.50 11.15 14.66
N ASP A 65 12.81 10.94 14.80
CA ASP A 65 13.80 10.96 13.70
C ASP A 65 13.51 9.93 12.59
N GLU A 66 12.95 8.77 12.95
CA GLU A 66 12.55 7.73 11.99
C GLU A 66 11.43 8.22 11.07
N TRP A 67 10.47 8.97 11.61
CA TRP A 67 9.38 9.56 10.84
C TRP A 67 9.85 10.68 9.92
N GLU A 68 10.74 11.55 10.39
CA GLU A 68 11.34 12.58 9.53
C GLU A 68 12.11 11.95 8.35
N THR A 69 12.75 10.81 8.59
CA THR A 69 13.42 10.03 7.55
C THR A 69 12.43 9.42 6.57
N TRP A 70 11.33 8.85 7.07
CA TRP A 70 10.26 8.33 6.23
C TRP A 70 9.58 9.43 5.39
N GLN A 71 9.36 10.63 5.94
CA GLN A 71 8.80 11.76 5.20
C GLN A 71 9.71 12.22 4.06
N ARG A 72 11.03 12.29 4.30
CA ARG A 72 12.02 12.59 3.25
C ARG A 72 12.03 11.52 2.17
N HIS A 73 11.90 10.25 2.55
CA HIS A 73 11.77 9.13 1.61
C HIS A 73 10.52 9.25 0.72
N LEU A 74 9.37 9.55 1.34
CA LEU A 74 8.11 9.76 0.64
C LEU A 74 8.18 10.92 -0.37
N GLU A 75 8.79 12.03 0.05
CA GLU A 75 9.00 13.20 -0.81
C GLU A 75 9.91 12.87 -2.01
N GLY A 76 11.00 12.13 -1.77
CA GLY A 76 11.84 11.60 -2.85
C GLY A 76 11.04 10.71 -3.83
N PHE A 77 10.09 9.92 -3.32
CA PHE A 77 9.21 9.11 -4.17
C PHE A 77 8.25 9.95 -5.01
N ARG A 78 7.66 11.02 -4.44
CA ARG A 78 6.83 11.98 -5.18
C ARG A 78 7.60 12.63 -6.32
N GLN A 79 8.78 13.19 -6.03
CA GLN A 79 9.63 13.85 -7.04
C GLN A 79 10.05 12.89 -8.16
N ARG A 80 10.39 11.64 -7.83
CA ARG A 80 10.69 10.60 -8.84
C ARG A 80 9.48 10.32 -9.73
N ARG A 81 8.26 10.30 -9.19
CA ARG A 81 7.04 10.08 -9.99
C ARG A 81 6.75 11.27 -10.90
N GLU A 82 6.86 12.50 -10.40
CA GLU A 82 6.68 13.71 -11.19
C GLU A 82 7.66 13.78 -12.36
N ARG A 83 8.95 13.54 -12.10
CA ARG A 83 9.99 13.49 -13.16
C ARG A 83 9.67 12.43 -14.22
N ARG A 84 9.17 11.25 -13.81
CA ARG A 84 8.80 10.18 -14.75
C ARG A 84 7.60 10.55 -15.62
N GLN A 85 6.64 11.32 -15.11
CA GLN A 85 5.51 11.80 -15.92
C GLN A 85 5.98 12.77 -17.03
N GLN A 86 7.14 13.40 -16.86
CA GLN A 86 7.73 14.31 -17.83
C GLN A 86 8.61 13.61 -18.90
N GLU A 87 8.85 12.29 -18.79
CA GLU A 87 9.68 11.49 -19.72
C GLU A 87 8.90 10.31 -20.37
N PRO A 88 8.14 10.54 -21.47
CA PRO A 88 7.12 9.60 -21.96
C PRO A 88 7.64 8.24 -22.47
N VAL A 89 8.88 8.17 -22.98
CA VAL A 89 9.42 6.98 -23.67
C VAL A 89 9.74 5.84 -22.70
N GLN A 90 10.11 6.13 -21.45
CA GLN A 90 10.39 5.10 -20.43
C GLN A 90 9.11 4.55 -19.77
N VAL A 91 8.01 5.29 -19.87
CA VAL A 91 6.72 4.96 -19.23
C VAL A 91 6.06 3.78 -19.95
N THR A 92 6.00 3.79 -21.29
CA THR A 92 5.25 2.80 -22.09
C THR A 92 5.75 1.35 -21.92
N HIS A 93 7.08 1.12 -21.92
CA HIS A 93 7.63 -0.23 -21.78
C HIS A 93 7.45 -0.81 -20.35
N ARG A 94 7.37 0.03 -19.31
CA ARG A 94 7.08 -0.43 -17.94
C ARG A 94 5.60 -0.71 -17.71
N LEU A 95 4.71 0.09 -18.30
CA LEU A 95 3.26 -0.06 -18.14
C LEU A 95 2.78 -1.48 -18.48
N GLY A 96 3.16 -2.00 -19.64
CA GLY A 96 2.76 -3.36 -20.05
C GLY A 96 3.30 -4.47 -19.15
N ARG A 97 4.47 -4.28 -18.52
CA ARG A 97 5.01 -5.27 -17.55
C ARG A 97 4.34 -5.20 -16.19
N SER A 98 4.03 -4.00 -15.71
CA SER A 98 3.29 -3.84 -14.45
C SER A 98 1.87 -4.38 -14.57
N GLU A 99 1.25 -4.26 -15.74
CA GLU A 99 -0.11 -4.74 -16.00
C GLU A 99 -0.16 -6.27 -15.98
N VAL A 100 0.75 -6.96 -16.67
CA VAL A 100 0.83 -8.44 -16.61
C VAL A 100 1.06 -8.92 -15.18
N GLN A 101 1.96 -8.28 -14.42
CA GLN A 101 2.19 -8.65 -13.02
C GLN A 101 0.96 -8.46 -12.13
N GLN A 102 0.19 -7.39 -12.34
CA GLN A 102 -1.05 -7.15 -11.61
C GLN A 102 -2.11 -8.20 -11.96
N GLN A 103 -2.23 -8.58 -13.23
CA GLN A 103 -3.14 -9.64 -13.67
C GLN A 103 -2.76 -11.01 -13.09
N ASP A 104 -1.47 -11.37 -13.13
CA ASP A 104 -0.96 -12.61 -12.54
C ASP A 104 -1.24 -12.65 -11.03
N PHE A 105 -1.03 -11.52 -10.35
CA PHE A 105 -1.30 -11.43 -8.92
C PHE A 105 -2.79 -11.51 -8.61
N ALA A 106 -3.66 -10.82 -9.36
CA ALA A 106 -5.12 -10.92 -9.21
C ALA A 106 -5.63 -12.35 -9.45
N ALA A 107 -5.09 -13.05 -10.46
CA ALA A 107 -5.40 -14.45 -10.69
C ALA A 107 -4.93 -15.34 -9.53
N PHE A 108 -3.77 -15.03 -8.95
CA PHE A 108 -3.25 -15.75 -7.79
C PHE A 108 -4.11 -15.56 -6.53
N THR A 109 -4.65 -14.36 -6.28
CA THR A 109 -5.46 -14.06 -5.08
C THR A 109 -6.83 -14.72 -5.10
N GLU A 110 -7.35 -15.05 -6.29
CA GLU A 110 -8.65 -15.69 -6.50
C GLU A 110 -9.82 -14.88 -5.90
N ILE A 111 -9.66 -13.56 -5.81
CA ILE A 111 -10.73 -12.68 -5.31
C ILE A 111 -11.78 -12.50 -6.39
N GLN A 112 -13.01 -12.92 -6.08
CA GLN A 112 -14.14 -12.85 -7.01
C GLN A 112 -15.26 -11.91 -6.57
N HIS A 113 -15.34 -11.60 -5.27
CA HIS A 113 -16.33 -10.73 -4.68
C HIS A 113 -15.86 -10.21 -3.31
N GLY A 114 -16.55 -9.21 -2.77
CA GLY A 114 -16.32 -8.70 -1.41
C GLY A 114 -15.70 -7.31 -1.39
N ARG A 115 -15.16 -6.92 -0.23
CA ARG A 115 -14.55 -5.61 -0.01
C ARG A 115 -13.05 -5.77 0.12
N ILE A 116 -12.30 -5.13 -0.78
CA ILE A 116 -10.83 -5.18 -0.81
C ILE A 116 -10.26 -3.85 -0.34
N LEU A 117 -9.28 -3.90 0.56
CA LEU A 117 -8.40 -2.78 0.86
C LEU A 117 -7.04 -2.97 0.19
N ASP A 118 -6.64 -2.08 -0.72
CA ASP A 118 -5.31 -2.05 -1.32
C ASP A 118 -4.43 -0.99 -0.64
N VAL A 119 -3.45 -1.44 0.15
CA VAL A 119 -2.58 -0.58 0.97
C VAL A 119 -1.29 -0.26 0.21
N GLY A 120 -1.01 1.03 0.04
CA GLY A 120 0.04 1.52 -0.87
C GLY A 120 -0.39 1.44 -2.34
N CYS A 121 -1.67 1.69 -2.63
CA CYS A 121 -2.25 1.44 -3.95
C CYS A 121 -1.70 2.34 -5.06
N GLY A 122 -1.05 3.46 -4.72
CA GLY A 122 -0.63 4.50 -5.65
C GLY A 122 -1.77 4.93 -6.59
N PRO A 123 -1.65 4.76 -7.93
CA PRO A 123 -2.67 5.20 -8.89
C PRO A 123 -3.89 4.26 -8.95
N GLY A 124 -3.94 3.22 -8.10
CA GLY A 124 -5.04 2.27 -8.01
C GLY A 124 -5.21 1.40 -9.25
N LYS A 125 -4.15 1.12 -10.02
CA LYS A 125 -4.26 0.32 -11.26
C LYS A 125 -4.74 -1.10 -11.03
N PHE A 126 -4.42 -1.67 -9.86
CA PHE A 126 -4.84 -3.01 -9.49
C PHE A 126 -6.37 -3.17 -9.47
N ARG A 127 -7.12 -2.09 -9.23
CA ARG A 127 -8.59 -2.06 -9.32
C ARG A 127 -9.13 -2.56 -10.66
N GLN A 128 -8.37 -2.36 -11.75
CA GLN A 128 -8.76 -2.74 -13.12
C GLN A 128 -8.80 -4.26 -13.32
N CYS A 129 -8.25 -5.03 -12.39
CA CYS A 129 -8.30 -6.50 -12.43
C CYS A 129 -9.62 -7.07 -11.87
N PHE A 130 -10.52 -6.24 -11.34
CA PHE A 130 -11.72 -6.69 -10.67
C PHE A 130 -12.99 -6.16 -11.34
N ASP A 131 -14.06 -6.95 -11.23
CA ASP A 131 -15.41 -6.55 -11.61
C ASP A 131 -16.00 -5.63 -10.52
N PRO A 132 -16.26 -4.35 -10.80
CA PRO A 132 -16.76 -3.39 -9.81
C PRO A 132 -18.17 -3.72 -9.32
N GLU A 133 -18.93 -4.57 -10.01
CA GLU A 133 -20.24 -5.03 -9.54
C GLU A 133 -20.13 -6.11 -8.45
N ARG A 134 -18.97 -6.76 -8.34
CA ARG A 134 -18.72 -7.85 -7.39
C ARG A 134 -17.74 -7.48 -6.29
N VAL A 135 -16.78 -6.61 -6.62
CA VAL A 135 -15.67 -6.22 -5.77
C VAL A 135 -15.74 -4.72 -5.49
N ALA A 136 -15.97 -4.37 -4.23
CA ALA A 136 -15.81 -3.02 -3.74
C ALA A 136 -14.34 -2.78 -3.38
N TYR A 137 -13.61 -2.14 -4.30
CA TYR A 137 -12.19 -1.81 -4.13
C TYR A 137 -12.01 -0.46 -3.44
N ILE A 138 -11.21 -0.42 -2.38
CA ILE A 138 -10.81 0.80 -1.66
C ILE A 138 -9.27 0.85 -1.63
N GLY A 139 -8.70 1.97 -2.08
CA GLY A 139 -7.26 2.22 -1.99
C GLY A 139 -6.89 3.08 -0.79
N LEU A 140 -5.72 2.83 -0.22
CA LEU A 140 -5.09 3.66 0.81
C LEU A 140 -3.65 4.00 0.39
N ASP A 141 -3.30 5.28 0.37
CA ASP A 141 -1.92 5.70 0.15
C ASP A 141 -1.66 7.07 0.81
N PRO A 142 -0.50 7.33 1.44
CA PRO A 142 -0.16 8.65 1.95
C PRO A 142 0.05 9.71 0.84
N ILE A 143 0.12 9.30 -0.43
CA ILE A 143 0.29 10.18 -1.58
C ILE A 143 -0.99 10.23 -2.43
N THR A 144 -1.53 11.42 -2.60
CA THR A 144 -2.55 11.70 -3.62
C THR A 144 -1.91 11.85 -4.99
N LEU A 145 -2.43 11.15 -5.99
CA LEU A 145 -2.06 11.28 -7.41
C LEU A 145 -3.28 11.74 -8.22
N PRO A 146 -3.12 12.26 -9.45
CA PRO A 146 -4.25 12.68 -10.27
C PRO A 146 -5.36 11.63 -10.40
N GLU A 147 -5.00 10.34 -10.47
CA GLU A 147 -5.92 9.21 -10.61
C GLU A 147 -6.65 8.86 -9.31
N THR A 148 -6.19 9.32 -8.13
CA THR A 148 -6.77 8.97 -6.83
C THR A 148 -8.19 9.49 -6.63
N GLY A 149 -8.60 10.52 -7.39
CA GLY A 149 -9.99 10.99 -7.41
C GLY A 149 -10.95 10.02 -8.11
N GLU A 150 -10.46 9.13 -8.98
CA GLU A 150 -11.31 8.33 -9.89
C GLU A 150 -11.96 7.10 -9.23
N PHE A 151 -11.54 6.73 -8.02
CA PHE A 151 -12.00 5.53 -7.33
C PHE A 151 -12.04 5.75 -5.81
N PRO A 152 -12.68 4.87 -5.03
CA PRO A 152 -12.68 4.96 -3.58
C PRO A 152 -11.25 4.93 -3.02
N PHE A 153 -10.83 6.05 -2.45
CA PHE A 153 -9.45 6.25 -2.02
C PHE A 153 -9.44 7.06 -0.74
N ALA A 154 -8.55 6.72 0.19
CA ALA A 154 -8.29 7.47 1.40
C ALA A 154 -6.79 7.77 1.54
N VAL A 155 -6.47 8.94 2.08
CA VAL A 155 -5.10 9.21 2.53
C VAL A 155 -4.95 8.70 3.95
N GLY A 156 -3.95 7.85 4.20
CA GLY A 156 -3.65 7.34 5.53
C GLY A 156 -2.33 6.56 5.55
N LEU A 157 -2.00 5.98 6.71
CA LEU A 157 -0.77 5.24 6.94
C LEU A 157 -1.07 3.76 7.16
N ALA A 158 -0.15 2.89 6.73
CA ALA A 158 -0.30 1.44 6.84
C ALA A 158 -0.35 1.00 8.31
N GLU A 159 0.42 1.65 9.17
CA GLU A 159 0.54 1.36 10.60
C GLU A 159 -0.67 1.83 11.43
N TYR A 160 -1.55 2.64 10.82
CA TYR A 160 -2.73 3.23 11.45
C TYR A 160 -3.88 3.22 10.45
N LEU A 161 -4.34 2.03 10.07
CA LEU A 161 -5.35 1.85 9.02
C LEU A 161 -6.66 2.54 9.46
N PRO A 162 -7.14 3.56 8.71
CA PRO A 162 -8.27 4.39 9.12
C PRO A 162 -9.61 3.74 8.76
N PHE A 163 -9.76 2.48 9.13
CA PHE A 163 -10.93 1.66 8.88
C PHE A 163 -11.38 0.96 10.15
N GLN A 164 -12.67 0.66 10.22
CA GLN A 164 -13.25 -0.12 11.31
C GLN A 164 -12.76 -1.57 11.28
N ASP A 165 -12.91 -2.23 12.42
CA ASP A 165 -12.62 -3.64 12.58
C ASP A 165 -13.49 -4.46 11.61
N GLU A 166 -12.92 -5.56 11.10
CA GLU A 166 -13.66 -6.54 10.28
C GLU A 166 -14.33 -5.96 9.02
N ALA A 167 -13.82 -4.83 8.53
CA ALA A 167 -14.36 -4.13 7.37
C ALA A 167 -14.06 -4.83 6.03
N PHE A 168 -13.01 -5.65 5.89
CA PHE A 168 -12.58 -6.16 4.59
C PHE A 168 -12.55 -7.68 4.51
N SER A 169 -12.98 -8.24 3.38
CA SER A 169 -12.77 -9.67 3.10
C SER A 169 -11.33 -9.95 2.74
N ASP A 170 -10.69 -9.00 2.05
CA ASP A 170 -9.33 -9.14 1.56
C ASP A 170 -8.56 -7.82 1.74
N VAL A 171 -7.29 -7.93 2.13
CA VAL A 171 -6.34 -6.82 2.15
C VAL A 171 -5.21 -7.17 1.20
N THR A 172 -4.79 -6.23 0.36
CA THR A 172 -3.69 -6.42 -0.59
C THR A 172 -2.58 -5.41 -0.38
N VAL A 173 -1.33 -5.84 -0.58
CA VAL A 173 -0.16 -4.97 -0.68
C VAL A 173 0.63 -5.37 -1.92
N LEU A 174 0.84 -4.42 -2.83
CA LEU A 174 1.58 -4.65 -4.07
C LEU A 174 2.86 -3.81 -4.11
N ALA A 175 3.99 -4.45 -3.83
CA ALA A 175 5.33 -3.86 -3.90
C ALA A 175 5.44 -2.53 -3.14
N ALA A 176 4.84 -2.47 -1.95
CA ALA A 176 4.83 -1.30 -1.08
C ALA A 176 5.27 -1.59 0.36
N LEU A 177 5.38 -2.87 0.76
CA LEU A 177 5.69 -3.26 2.14
C LEU A 177 7.06 -2.74 2.60
N ASP A 178 8.00 -2.62 1.67
CA ASP A 178 9.34 -2.06 1.85
C ASP A 178 9.35 -0.53 2.07
N HIS A 179 8.20 0.12 2.06
CA HIS A 179 8.04 1.53 2.41
C HIS A 179 7.36 1.73 3.78
N PHE A 180 6.94 0.66 4.45
CA PHE A 180 6.28 0.76 5.75
C PHE A 180 7.33 0.85 6.85
N ASN A 181 7.11 1.77 7.80
CA ASN A 181 7.99 2.04 8.91
C ASN A 181 7.95 0.90 9.93
N ASP A 182 6.76 0.56 10.43
CA ASP A 182 6.56 -0.52 11.41
C ASP A 182 5.65 -1.62 10.83
N LYS A 183 6.28 -2.73 10.45
CA LYS A 183 5.60 -3.85 9.79
C LYS A 183 4.77 -4.67 10.79
N GLU A 184 5.20 -4.76 12.04
CA GLU A 184 4.40 -5.43 13.07
C GLU A 184 3.13 -4.64 13.36
N ALA A 185 3.22 -3.32 13.49
CA ALA A 185 2.06 -2.44 13.65
C ALA A 185 1.12 -2.58 12.44
N PHE A 186 1.66 -2.54 11.22
CA PHE A 186 0.88 -2.79 10.00
C PHE A 186 0.16 -4.15 10.04
N PHE A 187 0.85 -5.25 10.34
CA PHE A 187 0.20 -6.57 10.33
C PHE A 187 -0.86 -6.71 11.41
N ARG A 188 -0.70 -6.07 12.58
CA ARG A 188 -1.76 -5.99 13.60
C ARG A 188 -2.99 -5.26 13.07
N GLU A 189 -2.80 -4.15 12.37
CA GLU A 189 -3.89 -3.42 11.73
C GLU A 189 -4.56 -4.23 10.63
N VAL A 190 -3.80 -4.97 9.81
CA VAL A 190 -4.36 -5.88 8.80
C VAL A 190 -5.25 -6.94 9.44
N VAL A 191 -4.79 -7.58 10.53
CA VAL A 191 -5.60 -8.55 11.28
C VAL A 191 -6.88 -7.89 11.82
N ARG A 192 -6.79 -6.65 12.32
CA ARG A 192 -7.93 -5.91 12.85
C ARG A 192 -9.00 -5.63 11.80
N VAL A 193 -8.59 -5.08 10.64
CA VAL A 193 -9.54 -4.66 9.60
C VAL A 193 -10.07 -5.82 8.75
N LEU A 194 -9.41 -6.98 8.76
CA LEU A 194 -9.92 -8.18 8.09
C LEU A 194 -11.12 -8.76 8.84
N ALA A 195 -12.18 -9.08 8.12
CA ALA A 195 -13.31 -9.86 8.61
C ALA A 195 -12.86 -11.25 9.09
N PRO A 196 -13.67 -11.96 9.89
CA PRO A 196 -13.44 -13.38 10.16
C PRO A 196 -13.25 -14.15 8.85
N ASP A 197 -12.29 -15.05 8.82
CA ASP A 197 -11.84 -15.77 7.62
C ASP A 197 -11.30 -14.89 6.48
N GLY A 198 -11.05 -13.60 6.72
CA GLY A 198 -10.46 -12.69 5.74
C GLY A 198 -9.03 -13.07 5.36
N ARG A 199 -8.60 -12.62 4.17
CA ARG A 199 -7.26 -12.94 3.63
C ARG A 199 -6.39 -11.71 3.42
N PHE A 200 -5.12 -11.84 3.75
CA PHE A 200 -4.08 -10.89 3.37
C PHE A 200 -3.29 -11.45 2.18
N HIS A 201 -3.15 -10.64 1.13
CA HIS A 201 -2.39 -10.99 -0.07
C HIS A 201 -1.23 -10.03 -0.26
N LEU A 202 -0.04 -10.58 -0.50
CA LEU A 202 1.18 -9.81 -0.65
C LEU A 202 1.89 -10.14 -1.97
N LEU A 203 2.20 -9.10 -2.74
CA LEU A 203 3.17 -9.12 -3.83
C LEU A 203 4.41 -8.36 -3.37
N GLN A 204 5.55 -9.03 -3.21
CA GLN A 204 6.78 -8.37 -2.75
C GLN A 204 8.01 -8.84 -3.54
N SER A 205 8.99 -7.94 -3.70
CA SER A 205 10.34 -8.33 -4.12
C SER A 205 11.12 -8.82 -2.92
N ILE A 206 11.72 -10.00 -3.02
CA ILE A 206 12.59 -10.59 -2.01
C ILE A 206 14.00 -10.80 -2.57
N HIS A 207 14.99 -10.65 -1.72
CA HIS A 207 16.38 -10.95 -2.00
C HIS A 207 16.70 -12.34 -1.51
N GLU A 208 16.88 -13.26 -2.45
CA GLU A 208 17.28 -14.64 -2.16
C GLU A 208 18.77 -14.65 -1.80
N THR A 209 19.11 -14.72 -0.52
CA THR A 209 20.50 -14.65 -0.03
C THR A 209 21.20 -16.00 0.02
N LYS A 210 20.48 -17.10 -0.23
CA LYS A 210 21.00 -18.47 -0.09
C LYS A 210 21.47 -19.05 -1.44
N GLY A 211 22.58 -19.80 -1.39
CA GLY A 211 23.14 -20.51 -2.54
C GLY A 211 23.99 -19.64 -3.50
N LEU A 212 24.59 -20.29 -4.50
CA LEU A 212 25.52 -19.65 -5.45
C LEU A 212 24.84 -18.54 -6.26
N LYS A 213 23.57 -18.73 -6.62
CA LYS A 213 22.76 -17.73 -7.33
C LYS A 213 22.48 -16.49 -6.49
N GLY A 214 22.14 -16.67 -5.20
CA GLY A 214 21.91 -15.55 -4.28
C GLY A 214 23.15 -14.69 -4.08
N ARG A 215 24.32 -15.32 -3.91
CA ARG A 215 25.61 -14.61 -3.84
C ARG A 215 25.92 -13.82 -5.12
N LEU A 216 25.58 -14.37 -6.28
CA LEU A 216 25.79 -13.69 -7.57
C LEU A 216 24.82 -12.52 -7.77
N LYS A 217 23.56 -12.66 -7.34
CA LYS A 217 22.55 -11.58 -7.31
C LYS A 217 23.01 -10.43 -6.40
N HIS A 218 23.48 -10.74 -5.19
CA HIS A 218 23.98 -9.73 -4.24
C HIS A 218 25.16 -8.94 -4.82
N LEU A 219 26.16 -9.62 -5.38
CA LEU A 219 27.32 -8.96 -5.99
C LEU A 219 26.91 -8.05 -7.16
N ALA A 220 25.93 -8.48 -7.96
CA ALA A 220 25.41 -7.68 -9.08
C ALA A 220 24.66 -6.44 -8.59
N HIS A 221 23.90 -6.54 -7.49
CA HIS A 221 23.26 -5.41 -6.83
C HIS A 221 24.28 -4.42 -6.26
N GLU A 222 25.26 -4.88 -5.48
CA GLU A 222 26.33 -4.01 -4.94
C GLU A 222 27.10 -3.27 -6.05
N ALA A 223 27.40 -3.97 -7.15
CA ALA A 223 28.06 -3.34 -8.30
C ALA A 223 27.18 -2.28 -8.98
N LYS A 224 25.86 -2.52 -9.06
CA LYS A 224 24.90 -1.55 -9.61
C LYS A 224 24.82 -0.31 -8.71
N ASP A 225 24.66 -0.49 -7.40
CA ASP A 225 24.52 0.61 -6.45
C ASP A 225 25.80 1.45 -6.38
N PHE A 226 26.97 0.79 -6.44
CA PHE A 226 28.26 1.47 -6.54
C PHE A 226 28.37 2.32 -7.82
N MET A 227 27.90 1.82 -8.96
CA MET A 227 27.88 2.59 -10.20
C MET A 227 26.88 3.77 -10.15
N GLU A 228 25.69 3.56 -9.58
CA GLU A 228 24.68 4.60 -9.43
C GLU A 228 25.15 5.72 -8.50
N ALA A 229 25.80 5.38 -7.38
CA ALA A 229 26.40 6.36 -6.47
C ALA A 229 27.49 7.20 -7.17
N LYS A 230 28.32 6.58 -8.00
CA LYS A 230 29.43 7.24 -8.70
C LYS A 230 28.98 8.13 -9.87
N LEU A 231 27.78 7.88 -10.40
CA LEU A 231 27.18 8.63 -11.51
C LEU A 231 26.22 9.73 -11.05
N GLY A 232 26.12 9.98 -9.74
CA GLY A 232 25.18 10.95 -9.17
C GLY A 232 23.76 10.39 -9.16
N GLY A 233 23.51 9.44 -8.25
CA GLY A 233 22.30 8.64 -8.18
C GLY A 233 20.99 9.44 -8.24
N ALA A 234 19.89 8.77 -8.58
CA ALA A 234 18.58 9.38 -8.77
C ALA A 234 17.91 9.92 -7.48
N ASN A 235 18.55 9.74 -6.32
CA ASN A 235 18.03 10.09 -4.99
C ASN A 235 18.82 11.27 -4.38
N PRO A 236 18.17 12.11 -3.55
CA PRO A 236 18.88 13.04 -2.68
C PRO A 236 19.91 12.32 -1.80
N GLU A 237 21.03 12.97 -1.50
CA GLU A 237 22.06 12.40 -0.64
C GLU A 237 21.47 11.94 0.70
N GLY A 238 21.71 10.67 1.05
CA GLY A 238 21.29 10.07 2.33
C GLY A 238 19.86 9.51 2.39
N VAL A 239 19.11 9.45 1.28
CA VAL A 239 17.75 8.86 1.25
C VAL A 239 17.76 7.51 0.51
N PRO A 240 17.47 6.38 1.19
CA PRO A 240 17.44 5.06 0.54
C PRO A 240 16.27 4.94 -0.46
N GLU A 241 16.35 4.04 -1.45
CA GLU A 241 15.24 3.79 -2.40
C GLU A 241 14.14 2.91 -1.81
N HIS A 242 14.47 2.13 -0.78
CA HIS A 242 13.59 1.25 -0.02
C HIS A 242 13.92 1.40 1.48
N MET A 243 12.91 1.40 2.36
CA MET A 243 13.14 1.46 3.81
C MET A 243 13.67 0.13 4.36
N THR A 244 13.41 -0.98 3.66
CA THR A 244 13.83 -2.32 4.07
C THR A 244 14.01 -3.21 2.85
N GLU A 245 15.01 -4.09 2.88
CA GLU A 245 15.15 -5.20 1.94
C GLU A 245 14.77 -6.50 2.65
N PHE A 246 13.98 -7.36 1.99
CA PHE A 246 13.50 -8.58 2.61
C PHE A 246 14.27 -9.82 2.16
N GLY A 247 14.82 -10.56 3.12
CA GLY A 247 15.06 -11.98 2.95
C GLY A 247 13.75 -12.77 3.00
N PHE A 248 13.67 -13.89 2.28
CA PHE A 248 12.49 -14.77 2.30
C PHE A 248 12.14 -15.25 3.72
N ASP A 249 13.13 -15.81 4.43
CA ASP A 249 12.91 -16.43 5.74
C ASP A 249 12.46 -15.42 6.79
N GLU A 250 13.09 -14.24 6.81
CA GLU A 250 12.77 -13.16 7.75
C GLU A 250 11.34 -12.65 7.55
N LEU A 251 10.95 -12.41 6.30
CA LEU A 251 9.59 -11.97 5.97
C LEU A 251 8.57 -13.05 6.36
N MET A 252 8.84 -14.32 6.05
CA MET A 252 7.94 -15.43 6.40
C MET A 252 7.84 -15.69 7.91
N GLU A 253 8.94 -15.55 8.65
CA GLU A 253 8.96 -15.65 10.11
C GLU A 253 8.06 -14.58 10.73
N LEU A 254 8.24 -13.32 10.31
CA LEU A 254 7.41 -12.21 10.75
C LEU A 254 5.92 -12.44 10.44
N MET A 255 5.56 -12.77 9.20
CA MET A 255 4.15 -12.91 8.81
C MET A 255 3.45 -14.09 9.49
N ARG A 256 4.15 -15.18 9.77
CA ARG A 256 3.58 -16.35 10.47
C ARG A 256 3.20 -16.07 11.92
N THR A 257 3.67 -14.97 12.50
CA THR A 257 3.19 -14.53 13.83
C THR A 257 1.77 -13.98 13.80
N PHE A 258 1.31 -13.51 12.63
CA PHE A 258 0.01 -12.85 12.47
C PHE A 258 -0.98 -13.65 11.62
N PHE A 259 -0.51 -14.52 10.71
CA PHE A 259 -1.37 -15.18 9.74
C PHE A 259 -1.01 -16.66 9.52
N ARG A 260 -2.00 -17.43 9.03
CA ARG A 260 -1.78 -18.76 8.48
C ARG A 260 -1.55 -18.68 6.97
N VAL A 261 -0.40 -19.14 6.49
CA VAL A 261 -0.12 -19.17 5.05
C VAL A 261 -1.01 -20.19 4.35
N GLU A 262 -1.70 -19.78 3.28
CA GLU A 262 -2.55 -20.66 2.45
C GLU A 262 -1.91 -20.97 1.10
N LYS A 263 -1.28 -19.96 0.49
CA LYS A 263 -0.69 -20.07 -0.84
C LYS A 263 0.59 -19.24 -0.93
N GLU A 264 1.58 -19.79 -1.63
CA GLU A 264 2.85 -19.14 -1.91
C GLU A 264 3.28 -19.46 -3.34
N GLN A 265 3.77 -18.46 -4.06
CA GLN A 265 4.39 -18.63 -5.36
C GLN A 265 5.53 -17.63 -5.51
N SER A 266 6.65 -18.05 -6.08
CA SER A 266 7.76 -17.13 -6.38
C SER A 266 8.29 -17.35 -7.79
N TYR A 267 8.82 -16.29 -8.39
CA TYR A 267 9.42 -16.35 -9.73
C TYR A 267 10.51 -15.29 -9.91
N ASP A 268 11.54 -15.65 -10.65
CA ASP A 268 12.59 -14.73 -11.06
C ASP A 268 12.14 -13.93 -12.28
N VAL A 269 12.10 -12.59 -12.16
CA VAL A 269 11.78 -11.72 -13.30
C VAL A 269 12.87 -11.79 -14.36
N ARG A 270 14.13 -11.95 -13.93
CA ARG A 270 15.34 -12.17 -14.73
C ARG A 270 16.37 -12.92 -13.88
N LEU A 271 17.37 -13.53 -14.53
CA LEU A 271 18.41 -14.34 -13.88
C LEU A 271 19.09 -13.67 -12.66
N LEU A 272 19.27 -12.34 -12.71
CA LEU A 272 19.94 -11.55 -11.68
C LEU A 272 19.03 -10.50 -11.01
N ALA A 273 17.73 -10.47 -11.33
CA ALA A 273 16.81 -9.54 -10.69
C ALA A 273 16.30 -10.10 -9.34
N PRO A 274 15.77 -9.24 -8.45
CA PRO A 274 15.05 -9.69 -7.26
C PRO A 274 13.92 -10.65 -7.62
N THR A 275 13.75 -11.67 -6.78
CA THR A 275 12.68 -12.65 -6.94
C THR A 275 11.37 -12.01 -6.52
N ARG A 276 10.31 -12.23 -7.29
CA ARG A 276 8.96 -11.82 -6.93
C ARG A 276 8.29 -12.93 -6.17
N MET A 277 7.60 -12.57 -5.11
CA MET A 277 6.87 -13.49 -4.26
C MET A 277 5.42 -13.03 -4.16
N PHE A 278 4.50 -13.95 -4.41
CA PHE A 278 3.08 -13.83 -4.16
C PHE A 278 2.76 -14.69 -2.93
N LEU A 279 2.01 -14.12 -2.00
CA LEU A 279 1.52 -14.82 -0.82
C LEU A 279 0.04 -14.54 -0.65
N SER A 280 -0.69 -15.57 -0.23
CA SER A 280 -2.05 -15.46 0.28
C SER A 280 -2.11 -16.13 1.64
N MET A 281 -2.62 -15.40 2.62
CA MET A 281 -2.59 -15.77 4.02
C MET A 281 -3.95 -15.51 4.66
N ARG A 282 -4.36 -16.35 5.59
CA ARG A 282 -5.63 -16.24 6.30
C ARG A 282 -5.43 -15.59 7.66
N LYS A 283 -6.38 -14.73 8.06
CA LYS A 283 -6.54 -14.29 9.45
C LYS A 283 -6.66 -15.52 10.38
N PRO A 284 -5.97 -15.55 11.54
CA PRO A 284 -5.96 -16.71 12.45
C PRO A 284 -7.34 -17.14 12.95
#